data_AF-A0A950A9M7-F1
#
_entry.id   AF-A0A950A9M7-F1
#
_cell.length_a   1.000
_cell.length_b   1.000
_cell.length_c   1.000
_cell.angle_alpha   90.00
_cell.angle_beta   90.00
_cell.angle_gamma   90.00
#
_symmetry.space_group_name_H-M   'P 1'
#
loop_
_entity.id
_entity.type
_entity.pdbx_description
1 polymer ?
#
loop_
_entity_poly.entity_id
_entity_poly.type
_entity_poly.pdbx_seq_one_letter_code
_entity_poly.pdbx_strand_id
1 'polypeptide(L)'
;MAQLKAVACELPSELGVPISRFSRAELHRLVIERGVTEASAATIARWLAEDALKPWQHRSWVFPRDPRFLERAGPVLDLYPRRWKGRLLHPGEYVICADEKTQIQARQRAYPTAAPAPGRPQRIEHDYDRGGALGYLAAWDVHRGQLTGRCEQQTGIAPFGRLIEHVMTRDPYRKATRVFWIIDNSSSPRGQASIDRVQAEWPNLGLVHLPFHASWLNQIEIVFSVIQRKVLTPNDFPSLQAIVDRLDAFEHPYNRIATPFDRTFTRDDLEQLIARVAQHEPRLRLAA
;
A
#
# COMPACT_ATOMS: atom_id res chain seq x y z
N MET A 1 -2.25 -30.90 -23.97
CA MET A 1 -2.11 -29.44 -23.71
C MET A 1 -2.67 -29.03 -22.35
N ALA A 2 -3.93 -29.32 -22.00
CA ALA A 2 -4.51 -28.93 -20.70
C ALA A 2 -3.74 -29.50 -19.49
N GLN A 3 -3.33 -30.76 -19.54
CA GLN A 3 -2.51 -31.40 -18.49
C GLN A 3 -1.15 -30.72 -18.29
N LEU A 4 -0.47 -30.31 -19.37
CA LEU A 4 0.77 -29.55 -19.29
C LEU A 4 0.57 -28.22 -18.53
N LYS A 5 -0.53 -27.50 -18.83
CA LYS A 5 -0.86 -26.26 -18.13
C LYS A 5 -1.15 -26.51 -16.65
N ALA A 6 -1.90 -27.57 -16.33
CA ALA A 6 -2.17 -27.95 -14.96
C ALA A 6 -0.87 -28.19 -14.18
N VAL A 7 0.04 -29.01 -14.72
CA VAL A 7 1.36 -29.26 -14.11
C VAL A 7 2.18 -27.98 -13.98
N ALA A 8 2.15 -27.10 -14.98
CA ALA A 8 2.84 -25.81 -14.91
C ALA A 8 2.27 -24.89 -13.82
N CYS A 9 0.98 -25.01 -13.49
CA CYS A 9 0.27 -24.24 -12.47
C CYS A 9 0.33 -24.85 -11.05
N GLU A 10 0.82 -26.08 -10.90
CA GLU A 10 0.98 -26.71 -9.59
C GLU A 10 2.03 -25.97 -8.75
N LEU A 11 1.79 -25.87 -7.44
CA LEU A 11 2.76 -25.28 -6.52
C LEU A 11 3.86 -26.32 -6.22
N PRO A 12 5.16 -26.00 -6.40
CA PRO A 12 6.22 -26.97 -6.10
C PRO A 12 6.18 -27.49 -4.64
N SER A 13 5.67 -26.67 -3.71
CA SER A 13 5.46 -27.05 -2.31
C SER A 13 4.43 -28.17 -2.12
N GLU A 14 3.38 -28.22 -2.95
CA GLU A 14 2.39 -29.31 -2.92
C GLU A 14 2.99 -30.63 -3.42
N LEU A 15 4.12 -30.55 -4.12
CA LEU A 15 4.88 -31.67 -4.65
C LEU A 15 6.06 -32.07 -3.76
N GLY A 16 6.21 -31.44 -2.58
CA GLY A 16 7.32 -31.69 -1.66
C GLY A 16 8.68 -31.22 -2.19
N VAL A 17 8.71 -30.36 -3.21
CA VAL A 17 9.96 -29.86 -3.81
C VAL A 17 10.36 -28.54 -3.13
N PRO A 18 11.60 -28.39 -2.63
CA PRO A 18 12.03 -27.21 -1.88
C PRO A 18 12.42 -26.03 -2.80
N ILE A 19 11.58 -25.71 -3.80
CA ILE A 19 11.77 -24.60 -4.72
C ILE A 19 10.53 -23.71 -4.75
N SER A 20 10.68 -22.41 -4.98
CA SER A 20 9.52 -21.50 -5.07
C SER A 20 8.85 -21.51 -6.44
N ARG A 21 9.54 -21.98 -7.49
CA ARG A 21 9.04 -22.05 -8.87
C ARG A 21 9.86 -23.05 -9.68
N PHE A 22 9.25 -23.65 -10.70
CA PHE A 22 9.97 -24.44 -11.69
C PHE A 22 10.70 -23.55 -12.70
N SER A 23 11.98 -23.82 -12.93
CA SER A 23 12.68 -23.42 -14.15
C SER A 23 12.12 -24.18 -15.36
N ARG A 24 12.45 -23.71 -16.57
CA ARG A 24 12.06 -24.41 -17.81
C ARG A 24 12.56 -25.85 -17.86
N ALA A 25 13.77 -26.11 -17.35
CA ALA A 25 14.35 -27.45 -17.34
C ALA A 25 13.68 -28.37 -16.32
N GLU A 26 13.34 -27.87 -15.13
CA GLU A 26 12.64 -28.65 -14.11
C GLU A 26 11.21 -28.95 -14.52
N LEU A 27 10.49 -27.97 -15.09
CA LEU A 27 9.14 -28.20 -15.62
C LEU A 27 9.15 -29.23 -16.76
N HIS A 28 10.13 -29.14 -17.66
CA HIS A 28 10.31 -30.13 -18.72
C HIS A 28 10.55 -31.54 -18.15
N ARG A 29 11.44 -31.67 -17.17
CA ARG A 29 11.69 -32.96 -16.50
C ARG A 29 10.42 -33.50 -15.88
N LEU A 30 9.68 -32.66 -15.14
CA LEU A 30 8.45 -33.04 -14.46
C LEU A 30 7.37 -33.54 -15.42
N VAL A 31 7.19 -32.90 -16.57
CA VAL A 31 6.15 -33.29 -17.54
C VAL A 31 6.54 -34.56 -18.30
N ILE A 32 7.84 -34.82 -18.47
CA ILE A 32 8.37 -36.07 -19.05
C ILE A 32 8.21 -37.22 -18.04
N GLU A 33 8.65 -37.03 -16.79
CA GLU A 33 8.53 -38.02 -15.71
C GLU A 33 7.07 -38.44 -15.46
N ARG A 34 6.13 -37.50 -15.62
CA ARG A 34 4.69 -37.76 -15.49
C ARG A 34 4.02 -38.25 -16.78
N GLY A 35 4.76 -38.44 -17.87
CA GLY A 35 4.22 -38.91 -19.15
C GLY A 35 3.19 -37.96 -19.78
N VAL A 36 3.27 -36.66 -19.49
CA VAL A 36 2.30 -35.65 -19.97
C VAL A 36 2.56 -35.27 -21.43
N THR A 37 3.83 -35.25 -21.86
CA THR A 37 4.24 -34.93 -23.23
C THR A 37 5.71 -35.31 -23.44
N GLU A 38 6.10 -35.62 -24.68
CA GLU A 38 7.49 -35.84 -25.11
C GLU A 38 8.10 -34.60 -25.78
N ALA A 39 7.34 -33.50 -25.85
CA ALA A 39 7.77 -32.28 -26.49
C ALA A 39 9.01 -31.67 -25.81
N SER A 40 9.90 -31.08 -26.60
CA SER A 40 11.11 -30.43 -26.10
C SER A 40 10.80 -29.26 -25.15
N ALA A 41 11.74 -28.94 -24.26
CA ALA A 41 11.64 -27.79 -23.35
C ALA A 41 11.40 -26.45 -24.09
N ALA A 42 11.92 -26.30 -25.31
CA ALA A 42 11.68 -25.13 -26.15
C ALA A 42 10.21 -25.05 -26.60
N THR A 43 9.65 -26.19 -27.00
CA THR A 43 8.25 -26.30 -27.43
C THR A 43 7.28 -26.02 -26.28
N ILE A 44 7.51 -26.64 -25.12
CA ILE A 44 6.71 -26.40 -23.91
C ILE A 44 6.73 -24.93 -23.51
N ALA A 45 7.91 -24.30 -23.51
CA ALA A 45 8.01 -22.90 -23.14
C ALA A 45 7.30 -21.97 -24.13
N ARG A 46 7.35 -22.28 -25.43
CA ARG A 46 6.59 -21.52 -26.44
C ARG A 46 5.08 -21.63 -26.19
N TRP A 47 4.58 -22.84 -25.96
CA TRP A 47 3.17 -23.06 -25.64
C TRP A 47 2.71 -22.29 -24.41
N LEU A 48 3.50 -22.31 -23.33
CA LEU A 48 3.18 -21.56 -22.12
C LEU A 48 3.33 -20.04 -22.34
N ALA A 49 4.26 -19.60 -23.18
CA ALA A 49 4.43 -18.18 -23.53
C ALA A 49 3.25 -17.63 -24.36
N GLU A 50 2.56 -18.47 -25.12
CA GLU A 50 1.34 -18.13 -25.87
C GLU A 50 0.06 -18.25 -25.00
N ASP A 51 0.12 -18.90 -23.84
CA ASP A 51 -1.05 -19.18 -23.01
C ASP A 51 -1.59 -17.98 -22.21
N ALA A 52 -2.84 -18.05 -21.74
CA ALA A 52 -3.39 -17.06 -20.81
C ALA A 52 -2.82 -17.23 -19.38
N LEU A 53 -2.51 -18.46 -18.97
CA LEU A 53 -1.96 -18.77 -17.65
C LEU A 53 -0.43 -18.60 -17.66
N LYS A 54 0.08 -17.80 -16.73
CA LYS A 54 1.51 -17.47 -16.58
C LYS A 54 2.03 -17.85 -15.19
N PRO A 55 2.28 -19.13 -14.88
CA PRO A 55 2.61 -19.59 -13.52
C PRO A 55 3.88 -18.98 -12.91
N TRP A 56 4.78 -18.43 -13.72
CA TRP A 56 5.97 -17.71 -13.27
C TRP A 56 5.70 -16.26 -12.83
N GLN A 57 4.52 -15.72 -13.14
CA GLN A 57 4.09 -14.43 -12.63
C GLN A 57 3.46 -14.63 -11.26
N HIS A 58 3.86 -13.80 -10.31
CA HIS A 58 3.25 -13.74 -8.99
C HIS A 58 2.91 -12.30 -8.66
N ARG A 59 1.87 -12.12 -7.86
CA ARG A 59 1.55 -10.85 -7.23
C ARG A 59 1.09 -11.14 -5.82
N SER A 60 1.44 -10.27 -4.89
CA SER A 60 0.74 -10.23 -3.61
C SER A 60 -0.71 -9.85 -3.88
N TRP A 61 -1.63 -10.47 -3.14
CA TRP A 61 -3.04 -10.18 -3.28
C TRP A 61 -3.66 -10.10 -1.89
N VAL A 62 -4.45 -9.04 -1.70
CA VAL A 62 -5.23 -8.76 -0.50
C VAL A 62 -6.69 -8.81 -0.91
N PHE A 63 -7.53 -9.45 -0.10
CA PHE A 63 -8.96 -9.53 -0.33
C PHE A 63 -9.73 -9.26 0.97
N PRO A 64 -10.99 -8.82 0.87
CA PRO A 64 -11.87 -8.61 2.02
C PRO A 64 -12.02 -9.88 2.85
N ARG A 65 -11.62 -9.84 4.12
CA ARG A 65 -11.75 -10.94 5.09
C ARG A 65 -12.64 -10.63 6.29
N ASP A 66 -12.98 -9.36 6.50
CA ASP A 66 -13.85 -8.94 7.59
C ASP A 66 -15.31 -9.30 7.23
N PRO A 67 -16.06 -10.03 8.07
CA PRO A 67 -17.48 -10.31 7.82
C PRO A 67 -18.32 -9.03 7.67
N ARG A 68 -17.85 -7.92 8.26
CA ARG A 68 -18.45 -6.59 8.18
C ARG A 68 -17.64 -5.65 7.27
N PHE A 69 -16.90 -6.19 6.31
CA PHE A 69 -16.04 -5.39 5.42
C PHE A 69 -16.82 -4.29 4.72
N LEU A 70 -17.95 -4.62 4.09
CA LEU A 70 -18.79 -3.65 3.37
C LEU A 70 -19.33 -2.56 4.31
N GLU A 71 -19.82 -2.96 5.49
CA GLU A 71 -20.34 -2.04 6.51
C GLU A 71 -19.28 -1.03 6.97
N ARG A 72 -18.02 -1.46 7.10
CA ARG A 72 -16.90 -0.62 7.58
C ARG A 72 -16.24 0.19 6.47
N ALA A 73 -16.03 -0.40 5.29
CA ALA A 73 -15.43 0.27 4.15
C ALA A 73 -16.40 1.24 3.44
N GLY A 74 -17.70 0.96 3.49
CA GLY A 74 -18.73 1.78 2.86
C GLY A 74 -18.68 3.26 3.31
N PRO A 75 -18.68 3.57 4.62
CA PRO A 75 -18.59 4.95 5.09
C PRO A 75 -17.30 5.66 4.66
N VAL A 76 -16.18 4.93 4.61
CA VAL A 76 -14.91 5.46 4.08
C VAL A 76 -15.08 5.82 2.61
N LEU A 77 -15.65 4.91 1.80
CA LEU A 77 -15.93 5.14 0.39
C LEU A 77 -16.86 6.34 0.14
N ASP A 78 -17.81 6.61 1.04
CA ASP A 78 -18.71 7.78 0.97
C ASP A 78 -18.01 9.10 1.32
N LEU A 79 -17.05 9.10 2.25
CA LEU A 79 -16.37 10.33 2.66
C LEU A 79 -15.64 10.99 1.50
N TYR A 80 -15.17 10.19 0.57
CA TYR A 80 -14.35 10.68 -0.52
C TYR A 80 -15.08 11.43 -1.65
N PRO A 81 -16.33 11.11 -2.02
CA PRO A 81 -17.20 12.02 -2.75
C PRO A 81 -17.88 13.05 -1.83
N ARG A 82 -17.30 13.34 -0.66
CA ARG A 82 -17.82 14.28 0.35
C ARG A 82 -19.21 13.89 0.84
N ARG A 83 -19.46 12.63 1.19
CA ARG A 83 -20.71 12.19 1.82
C ARG A 83 -20.48 11.51 3.16
N TRP A 84 -21.41 11.71 4.08
CA TRP A 84 -21.43 11.00 5.36
C TRP A 84 -22.86 10.72 5.77
N LYS A 85 -23.18 9.45 6.05
CA LYS A 85 -24.53 9.00 6.40
C LYS A 85 -25.59 9.52 5.41
N GLY A 86 -25.28 9.42 4.11
CA GLY A 86 -26.16 9.83 3.02
C GLY A 86 -26.21 11.33 2.71
N ARG A 87 -25.62 12.19 3.54
CA ARG A 87 -25.63 13.66 3.36
C ARG A 87 -24.32 14.17 2.78
N LEU A 88 -24.37 15.26 2.00
CA LEU A 88 -23.16 15.95 1.54
C LEU A 88 -22.46 16.61 2.75
N LEU A 89 -21.13 16.56 2.77
CA LEU A 89 -20.32 17.23 3.79
C LEU A 89 -20.43 18.75 3.65
N HIS A 90 -20.56 19.42 4.79
CA HIS A 90 -20.51 20.88 4.88
C HIS A 90 -19.11 21.40 4.45
N PRO A 91 -18.98 22.63 3.92
CA PRO A 91 -17.67 23.19 3.53
C PRO A 91 -16.65 23.27 4.67
N GLY A 92 -17.11 23.39 5.91
CA GLY A 92 -16.29 23.34 7.13
C GLY A 92 -15.96 21.92 7.62
N GLU A 93 -16.29 20.89 6.84
CA GLU A 93 -15.92 19.50 7.13
C GLU A 93 -14.83 19.02 6.18
N TYR A 94 -13.79 18.40 6.76
CA TYR A 94 -12.60 17.95 6.04
C TYR A 94 -12.42 16.45 6.19
N VAL A 95 -11.74 15.84 5.23
CA VAL A 95 -11.43 14.41 5.22
C VAL A 95 -9.94 14.24 5.02
N ILE A 96 -9.32 13.59 6.00
CA ILE A 96 -7.90 13.30 6.05
C ILE A 96 -7.71 11.80 6.03
N CYS A 97 -6.85 11.31 5.15
CA CYS A 97 -6.33 9.94 5.18
C CYS A 97 -4.95 9.95 5.82
N ALA A 98 -4.71 9.10 6.79
CA ALA A 98 -3.41 9.03 7.44
C ALA A 98 -2.97 7.58 7.68
N ASP A 99 -1.66 7.37 7.63
CA ASP A 99 -1.02 6.10 7.93
C ASP A 99 0.50 6.29 8.19
N GLU A 100 1.20 5.19 8.45
CA GLU A 100 2.61 5.14 8.82
C GLU A 100 3.42 4.31 7.80
N LYS A 101 4.33 4.96 7.07
CA LYS A 101 5.33 4.24 6.27
C LYS A 101 6.51 3.86 7.17
N THR A 102 6.56 2.59 7.54
CA THR A 102 7.57 2.07 8.46
C THR A 102 8.89 1.71 7.76
N GLN A 103 9.97 1.58 8.55
CA GLN A 103 11.27 1.02 8.14
C GLN A 103 11.93 1.69 6.93
N ILE A 104 11.85 3.02 6.84
CA ILE A 104 12.60 3.77 5.83
C ILE A 104 14.07 3.78 6.24
N GLN A 105 14.88 2.98 5.55
CA GLN A 105 16.29 2.77 5.86
C GLN A 105 17.19 3.79 5.18
N ALA A 106 18.18 4.30 5.92
CA ALA A 106 19.34 4.96 5.33
C ALA A 106 20.32 3.90 4.80
N ARG A 107 20.59 3.96 3.49
CA ARG A 107 21.56 3.10 2.82
C ARG A 107 22.66 3.98 2.25
N GLN A 108 23.77 4.05 2.97
CA GLN A 108 24.93 4.81 2.54
C GLN A 108 25.72 3.97 1.54
N ARG A 109 25.72 4.38 0.27
CA ARG A 109 26.42 3.67 -0.79
C ARG A 109 27.92 3.81 -0.65
N ALA A 110 28.67 2.74 -0.91
CA ALA A 110 30.13 2.74 -0.81
C ALA A 110 30.79 3.67 -1.84
N TYR A 111 30.13 3.86 -3.00
CA TYR A 111 30.55 4.79 -4.05
C TYR A 111 29.39 5.73 -4.46
N PRO A 112 29.70 6.98 -4.87
CA PRO A 112 28.68 7.93 -5.29
C PRO A 112 27.83 7.43 -6.47
N THR A 113 26.53 7.73 -6.43
CA THR A 113 25.62 7.50 -7.56
C THR A 113 26.10 8.25 -8.81
N ALA A 114 26.26 7.55 -9.93
CA ALA A 114 26.70 8.12 -11.20
C ALA A 114 25.51 8.44 -12.11
N ALA A 115 25.50 9.65 -12.67
CA ALA A 115 24.47 10.11 -13.60
C ALA A 115 24.40 9.24 -14.88
N PRO A 116 23.20 9.13 -15.50
CA PRO A 116 23.05 8.48 -16.80
C PRO A 116 23.86 9.21 -17.89
N ALA A 117 24.26 8.47 -18.93
CA ALA A 117 24.98 8.98 -20.09
C ALA A 117 24.55 8.23 -21.37
N PRO A 118 24.89 8.69 -22.58
CA PRO A 118 24.56 7.95 -23.82
C PRO A 118 24.99 6.49 -23.74
N GLY A 119 24.04 5.57 -23.93
CA GLY A 119 24.27 4.11 -23.82
C GLY A 119 24.48 3.57 -22.40
N ARG A 120 24.31 4.39 -21.35
CA ARG A 120 24.58 3.99 -19.96
C ARG A 120 23.47 4.47 -19.00
N PRO A 121 22.76 3.57 -18.30
CA PRO A 121 21.79 3.97 -17.29
C PRO A 121 22.48 4.62 -16.08
N GLN A 122 21.68 5.25 -15.20
CA GLN A 122 22.15 5.64 -13.87
C GLN A 122 22.74 4.41 -13.17
N ARG A 123 23.88 4.58 -12.48
CA ARG A 123 24.51 3.50 -11.71
C ARG A 123 24.47 3.87 -10.24
N ILE A 124 23.96 2.94 -9.44
CA ILE A 124 23.88 3.02 -7.98
C ILE A 124 24.70 1.85 -7.46
N GLU A 125 25.60 2.13 -6.52
CA GLU A 125 26.47 1.11 -5.96
C GLU A 125 25.66 0.00 -5.29
N HIS A 126 26.07 -1.25 -5.47
CA HIS A 126 25.39 -2.39 -4.86
C HIS A 126 25.65 -2.42 -3.36
N ASP A 127 26.91 -2.23 -2.95
CA ASP A 127 27.34 -2.30 -1.56
C ASP A 127 26.95 -1.04 -0.79
N TYR A 128 26.50 -1.24 0.45
CA TYR A 128 26.05 -0.15 1.32
C TYR A 128 26.17 -0.50 2.80
N ASP A 129 26.41 0.55 3.59
CA ASP A 129 26.28 0.51 5.04
C ASP A 129 24.86 0.88 5.48
N ARG A 130 24.38 0.22 6.55
CA ARG A 130 23.05 0.46 7.12
C ARG A 130 23.11 1.57 8.16
N GLY A 131 22.56 2.73 7.83
CA GLY A 131 22.50 3.90 8.72
C GLY A 131 21.30 3.95 9.67
N GLY A 132 20.64 2.81 9.92
CA GLY A 132 19.40 2.73 10.71
C GLY A 132 18.12 2.89 9.87
N ALA A 133 16.99 3.02 10.55
CA ALA A 133 15.68 3.23 9.92
C ALA A 133 14.81 4.19 10.74
N LEU A 134 13.89 4.88 10.05
CA LEU A 134 12.84 5.70 10.67
C LEU A 134 11.46 5.34 10.13
N GLY A 135 10.42 5.78 10.84
CA GLY A 135 9.05 5.81 10.34
C GLY A 135 8.69 7.19 9.79
N TYR A 136 7.92 7.22 8.71
CA TYR A 136 7.32 8.45 8.20
C TYR A 136 5.81 8.36 8.32
N LEU A 137 5.24 9.12 9.24
CA LEU A 137 3.80 9.24 9.43
C LEU A 137 3.30 10.39 8.57
N ALA A 138 2.22 10.18 7.84
CA ALA A 138 1.71 11.20 6.94
C ALA A 138 0.19 11.27 6.95
N ALA A 139 -0.30 12.48 6.74
CA ALA A 139 -1.70 12.83 6.58
C ALA A 139 -1.90 13.50 5.22
N TRP A 140 -2.98 13.11 4.54
CA TRP A 140 -3.38 13.62 3.23
C TRP A 140 -4.79 14.17 3.31
N ASP A 141 -4.96 15.47 3.07
CA ASP A 141 -6.28 16.05 2.85
C ASP A 141 -6.79 15.63 1.47
N VAL A 142 -7.81 14.78 1.50
CA VAL A 142 -8.41 14.13 0.33
C VAL A 142 -8.88 15.14 -0.70
N HIS A 143 -9.45 16.27 -0.26
CA HIS A 143 -10.14 17.21 -1.15
C HIS A 143 -9.34 18.45 -1.47
N ARG A 144 -8.30 18.76 -0.67
CA ARG A 144 -7.40 19.89 -0.90
C ARG A 144 -6.08 19.48 -1.55
N GLY A 145 -5.78 18.19 -1.55
CA GLY A 145 -4.51 17.69 -2.07
C GLY A 145 -3.30 18.15 -1.25
N GLN A 146 -3.43 18.15 0.08
CA GLN A 146 -2.37 18.64 0.98
C GLN A 146 -1.80 17.50 1.81
N LEU A 147 -0.48 17.30 1.70
CA LEU A 147 0.32 16.38 2.49
C LEU A 147 0.86 17.10 3.73
N THR A 148 0.83 16.41 4.86
CA THR A 148 1.59 16.78 6.07
C THR A 148 2.28 15.54 6.59
N GLY A 149 3.60 15.59 6.67
CA GLY A 149 4.44 14.48 7.11
C GLY A 149 5.13 14.74 8.45
N ARG A 150 5.56 13.65 9.09
CA ARG A 150 6.45 13.64 10.24
C ARG A 150 7.37 12.43 10.19
N CYS A 151 8.68 12.67 10.25
CA CYS A 151 9.65 11.60 10.48
C CYS A 151 9.78 11.34 11.98
N GLU A 152 9.75 10.07 12.38
CA GLU A 152 9.79 9.64 13.77
C GLU A 152 10.71 8.42 13.88
N GLN A 153 11.52 8.31 14.94
CA GLN A 153 12.44 7.18 15.13
C GLN A 153 11.71 5.84 15.26
N GLN A 154 10.52 5.88 15.85
CA GLN A 154 9.63 4.75 16.02
C GLN A 154 8.22 5.18 15.64
N THR A 155 7.42 4.22 15.19
CA THR A 155 5.98 4.44 15.02
C THR A 155 5.21 3.97 16.24
N GLY A 156 3.95 4.38 16.38
CA GLY A 156 3.23 4.14 17.61
C GLY A 156 2.16 5.19 17.89
N ILE A 157 1.44 4.99 18.99
CA ILE A 157 0.36 5.87 19.43
C ILE A 157 0.84 7.31 19.65
N ALA A 158 1.97 7.50 20.33
CA ALA A 158 2.52 8.83 20.62
C ALA A 158 3.04 9.56 19.35
N PRO A 159 3.87 8.93 18.49
CA PRO A 159 4.19 9.46 17.16
C PRO A 159 2.95 9.87 16.35
N PHE A 160 1.93 9.02 16.31
CA PHE A 160 0.70 9.29 15.57
C PHE A 160 -0.09 10.46 16.20
N GLY A 161 -0.14 10.56 17.52
CA GLY A 161 -0.71 11.70 18.23
C GLY A 161 -0.03 13.02 17.85
N ARG A 162 1.30 13.04 17.70
CA ARG A 162 2.02 14.23 17.22
C ARG A 162 1.69 14.58 15.78
N LEU A 163 1.39 13.61 14.91
CA LEU A 163 0.89 13.89 13.56
C LEU A 163 -0.50 14.53 13.62
N ILE A 164 -1.41 13.99 14.44
CA ILE A 164 -2.74 14.57 14.65
C ILE A 164 -2.61 16.01 15.14
N GLU A 165 -1.82 16.27 16.18
CA GLU A 165 -1.57 17.61 16.72
C GLU A 165 -1.02 18.54 15.63
N HIS A 166 -0.02 18.10 14.87
CA HIS A 166 0.60 18.88 13.80
C HIS A 166 -0.41 19.34 12.73
N VAL A 167 -1.40 18.50 12.42
CA VAL A 167 -2.46 18.80 11.46
C VAL A 167 -3.58 19.62 12.11
N MET A 168 -4.15 19.14 13.21
CA MET A 168 -5.34 19.72 13.86
C MET A 168 -5.09 21.10 14.46
N THR A 169 -3.85 21.42 14.81
CA THR A 169 -3.47 22.77 15.26
C THR A 169 -3.36 23.78 14.12
N ARG A 170 -3.58 23.44 12.85
CA ARG A 170 -3.44 24.35 11.70
C ARG A 170 -4.77 24.69 11.05
N ASP A 171 -4.84 25.85 10.40
CA ASP A 171 -5.99 26.17 9.55
C ASP A 171 -5.95 25.32 8.27
N PRO A 172 -7.10 24.82 7.80
CA PRO A 172 -8.46 25.12 8.27
C PRO A 172 -8.94 24.22 9.43
N TYR A 173 -8.20 23.16 9.76
CA TYR A 173 -8.65 22.06 10.62
C TYR A 173 -8.96 22.51 12.05
N ARG A 174 -8.19 23.46 12.58
CA ARG A 174 -8.44 24.08 13.89
C ARG A 174 -9.82 24.74 13.99
N LYS A 175 -10.31 25.29 12.87
CA LYS A 175 -11.59 26.01 12.77
C LYS A 175 -12.69 25.16 12.14
N ALA A 176 -12.38 23.91 11.79
CA ALA A 176 -13.32 23.03 11.14
C ALA A 176 -14.46 22.62 12.10
N THR A 177 -15.66 22.52 11.55
CA THR A 177 -16.80 21.93 12.27
C THR A 177 -16.51 20.47 12.59
N ARG A 178 -15.88 19.76 11.65
CA ARG A 178 -15.45 18.37 11.82
C ARG A 178 -14.31 18.02 10.89
N VAL A 179 -13.39 17.17 11.35
CA VAL A 179 -12.33 16.59 10.53
C VAL A 179 -12.42 15.07 10.65
N PHE A 180 -12.80 14.41 9.56
CA PHE A 180 -12.79 12.96 9.48
C PHE A 180 -11.36 12.48 9.23
N TRP A 181 -10.90 11.55 10.05
CA TRP A 181 -9.59 10.92 9.91
C TRP A 181 -9.78 9.45 9.57
N ILE A 182 -9.51 9.11 8.32
CA ILE A 182 -9.50 7.74 7.81
C ILE A 182 -8.13 7.14 8.14
N ILE A 183 -8.15 6.04 8.89
CA ILE A 183 -6.93 5.34 9.31
C ILE A 183 -7.08 3.83 9.08
N ASP A 184 -5.96 3.17 8.79
CA ASP A 184 -5.95 1.71 8.71
C ASP A 184 -6.07 1.08 10.11
N ASN A 185 -6.81 -0.02 10.25
CA ASN A 185 -6.98 -0.69 11.54
C ASN A 185 -5.74 -1.50 11.98
N SER A 186 -4.75 -1.65 11.08
CA SER A 186 -3.41 -2.10 11.45
C SER A 186 -2.49 -0.99 11.97
N SER A 187 -2.88 0.29 11.89
CA SER A 187 -2.08 1.40 12.44
C SER A 187 -2.10 1.39 13.97
N SER A 188 -1.20 2.15 14.60
CA SER A 188 -1.03 2.18 16.06
C SER A 188 -2.28 2.66 16.85
N PRO A 189 -3.13 3.56 16.33
CA PRO A 189 -4.44 3.86 16.91
C PRO A 189 -5.51 2.83 16.46
N ARG A 190 -5.94 1.94 17.36
CA ARG A 190 -6.93 0.89 17.04
C ARG A 190 -8.17 0.93 17.92
N GLY A 191 -9.31 0.61 17.30
CA GLY A 191 -10.58 0.36 17.99
C GLY A 191 -11.14 1.55 18.77
N GLN A 192 -12.15 1.28 19.59
CA GLN A 192 -12.91 2.32 20.31
C GLN A 192 -12.04 3.15 21.25
N ALA A 193 -11.10 2.53 21.96
CA ALA A 193 -10.19 3.26 22.86
C ALA A 193 -9.35 4.33 22.14
N SER A 194 -9.01 4.11 20.86
CA SER A 194 -8.32 5.13 20.06
C SER A 194 -9.24 6.29 19.68
N ILE A 195 -10.51 6.01 19.40
CA ILE A 195 -11.54 7.01 19.12
C ILE A 195 -11.72 7.90 20.35
N ASP A 196 -11.99 7.28 21.51
CA ASP A 196 -12.25 8.00 22.75
C ASP A 196 -11.07 8.89 23.15
N ARG A 197 -9.84 8.35 23.06
CA ARG A 197 -8.61 9.10 23.39
C ARG A 197 -8.42 10.32 22.48
N VAL A 198 -8.56 10.14 21.16
CA VAL A 198 -8.34 11.25 20.23
C VAL A 198 -9.46 12.29 20.33
N GLN A 199 -10.70 11.86 20.55
CA GLN A 199 -11.84 12.77 20.71
C GLN A 199 -11.83 13.55 22.02
N ALA A 200 -11.25 12.98 23.09
CA ALA A 200 -11.05 13.70 24.34
C ALA A 200 -10.11 14.91 24.17
N GLU A 201 -9.13 14.81 23.28
CA GLU A 201 -8.17 15.87 22.99
C GLU A 201 -8.64 16.80 21.85
N TRP A 202 -9.29 16.23 20.82
CA TRP A 202 -9.74 16.93 19.62
C TRP A 202 -11.24 16.68 19.38
N PRO A 203 -12.14 17.47 20.01
CA PRO A 203 -13.59 17.21 19.96
C PRO A 203 -14.21 17.27 18.55
N ASN A 204 -13.59 18.00 17.63
CA ASN A 204 -14.03 18.09 16.23
C ASN A 204 -13.44 16.98 15.35
N LEU A 205 -12.62 16.07 15.88
CA LEU A 205 -12.02 14.97 15.14
C LEU A 205 -12.93 13.72 15.16
N GLY A 206 -13.26 13.18 14.00
CA GLY A 206 -13.95 11.90 13.87
C GLY A 206 -13.03 10.84 13.27
N LEU A 207 -12.57 9.87 14.07
CA LEU A 207 -11.81 8.73 13.57
C LEU A 207 -12.72 7.74 12.83
N VAL A 208 -12.28 7.30 11.65
CA VAL A 208 -12.98 6.33 10.80
C VAL A 208 -12.00 5.24 10.40
N HIS A 209 -12.09 4.09 11.08
CA HIS A 209 -11.21 2.95 10.83
C HIS A 209 -11.66 2.20 9.58
N LEU A 210 -10.70 1.91 8.71
CA LEU A 210 -10.86 0.92 7.64
C LEU A 210 -11.07 -0.49 8.23
N PRO A 211 -11.74 -1.41 7.53
CA PRO A 211 -11.74 -2.81 7.94
C PRO A 211 -10.33 -3.40 7.84
N PHE A 212 -10.09 -4.52 8.53
CA PHE A 212 -8.81 -5.21 8.41
C PHE A 212 -8.54 -5.60 6.95
N HIS A 213 -7.29 -5.45 6.53
CA HIS A 213 -6.83 -5.73 5.17
C HIS A 213 -7.47 -4.84 4.09
N ALA A 214 -7.75 -3.58 4.45
CA ALA A 214 -8.31 -2.59 3.53
C ALA A 214 -7.40 -1.37 3.30
N SER A 215 -6.09 -1.48 3.58
CA SER A 215 -5.12 -0.42 3.30
C SER A 215 -5.14 0.04 1.83
N TRP A 216 -5.50 -0.85 0.90
CA TRP A 216 -5.69 -0.52 -0.52
C TRP A 216 -6.81 0.51 -0.80
N LEU A 217 -7.71 0.76 0.16
CA LEU A 217 -8.71 1.83 0.09
C LEU A 217 -8.20 3.16 0.65
N ASN A 218 -7.11 3.15 1.44
CA ASN A 218 -6.57 4.34 2.07
C ASN A 218 -5.77 5.18 1.06
N GLN A 219 -6.23 6.39 0.74
CA GLN A 219 -5.57 7.24 -0.28
C GLN A 219 -4.14 7.65 0.09
N ILE A 220 -3.78 7.65 1.37
CA ILE A 220 -2.41 7.93 1.79
C ILE A 220 -1.41 6.91 1.21
N GLU A 221 -1.83 5.67 0.92
CA GLU A 221 -0.97 4.67 0.26
C GLU A 221 -0.57 5.07 -1.16
N ILE A 222 -1.41 5.86 -1.85
CA ILE A 222 -1.06 6.47 -3.15
C ILE A 222 0.04 7.51 -2.95
N VAL A 223 -0.07 8.34 -1.90
CA VAL A 223 0.96 9.32 -1.55
C VAL A 223 2.28 8.63 -1.19
N PHE A 224 2.24 7.56 -0.39
CA PHE A 224 3.43 6.75 -0.11
C PHE A 224 4.05 6.14 -1.36
N SER A 225 3.24 5.75 -2.34
CA SER A 225 3.73 5.30 -3.64
C SER A 225 4.40 6.43 -4.43
N VAL A 226 3.94 7.69 -4.31
CA VAL A 226 4.59 8.86 -4.89
C VAL A 226 5.92 9.15 -4.18
N ILE A 227 5.93 9.19 -2.85
CA ILE A 227 7.13 9.43 -2.02
C ILE A 227 8.18 8.35 -2.28
N GLN A 228 7.77 7.09 -2.34
CA GLN A 228 8.68 5.98 -2.64
C GLN A 228 9.39 6.20 -3.97
N ARG A 229 8.66 6.57 -5.03
CA ARG A 229 9.23 6.74 -6.37
C ARG A 229 10.02 8.03 -6.55
N LYS A 230 9.58 9.14 -5.96
CA LYS A 230 10.17 10.47 -6.19
C LYS A 230 11.22 10.88 -5.18
N VAL A 231 11.18 10.32 -3.96
CA VAL A 231 12.01 10.77 -2.85
C VAL A 231 12.96 9.66 -2.39
N LEU A 232 12.41 8.46 -2.20
CA LEU A 232 13.14 7.35 -1.58
C LEU A 232 13.78 6.39 -2.59
N THR A 233 13.60 6.63 -3.89
CA THR A 233 14.18 5.83 -4.98
C THR A 233 15.00 6.72 -5.92
N PRO A 234 16.29 6.39 -6.16
CA PRO A 234 17.03 5.31 -5.52
C PRO A 234 17.29 5.57 -4.02
N ASN A 235 17.35 4.49 -3.24
CA ASN A 235 17.68 4.58 -1.81
C ASN A 235 19.21 4.68 -1.67
N ASP A 236 19.69 5.92 -1.66
CA ASP A 236 21.08 6.32 -1.41
C ASP A 236 21.04 7.56 -0.50
N PHE A 237 21.27 7.32 0.79
CA PHE A 237 21.22 8.33 1.84
C PHE A 237 22.35 8.10 2.85
N PRO A 238 23.17 9.13 3.15
CA PRO A 238 24.29 9.00 4.07
C PRO A 238 23.86 8.92 5.54
N SER A 239 22.63 9.31 5.88
CA SER A 239 22.13 9.30 7.26
C SER A 239 20.60 9.35 7.30
N LEU A 240 20.03 9.08 8.48
CA LEU A 240 18.62 9.30 8.74
C LEU A 240 18.23 10.77 8.58
N GLN A 241 19.10 11.70 9.01
CA GLN A 241 18.83 13.13 8.87
C GLN A 241 18.68 13.54 7.39
N ALA A 242 19.49 12.98 6.50
CA ALA A 242 19.36 13.24 5.07
C ALA A 242 18.02 12.77 4.48
N ILE A 243 17.40 11.74 5.08
CA ILE A 243 16.05 11.30 4.70
C ILE A 243 15.01 12.31 5.20
N VAL A 244 15.12 12.74 6.46
CA VAL A 244 14.24 13.77 7.05
C VAL A 244 14.28 15.03 6.20
N ASP A 245 15.47 15.57 5.94
CA ASP A 245 15.65 16.81 5.19
C ASP A 245 15.06 16.70 3.77
N ARG A 246 15.21 15.53 3.11
CA ARG A 246 14.68 15.32 1.76
C ARG A 246 13.15 15.21 1.76
N LEU A 247 12.56 14.57 2.78
CA LEU A 247 11.10 14.48 2.92
C LEU A 247 10.48 15.84 3.22
N ASP A 248 11.09 16.60 4.13
CA ASP A 248 10.65 17.95 4.49
C ASP A 248 10.78 18.90 3.28
N ALA A 249 11.89 18.84 2.54
CA ALA A 249 12.10 19.63 1.32
C ALA A 249 11.14 19.22 0.18
N PHE A 250 10.64 17.99 0.16
CA PHE A 250 9.68 17.52 -0.84
C PHE A 250 8.25 17.99 -0.56
N GLU A 251 7.84 18.08 0.71
CA GLU A 251 6.46 18.36 1.12
C GLU A 251 5.94 19.68 0.52
N HIS A 252 6.68 20.78 0.73
CA HIS A 252 6.18 22.10 0.33
C HIS A 252 6.02 22.28 -1.20
N PRO A 253 7.00 21.92 -2.05
CA PRO A 253 6.81 21.93 -3.50
C PRO A 253 5.71 20.98 -3.97
N TYR A 254 5.59 19.80 -3.35
CA TYR A 254 4.54 18.85 -3.69
C TYR A 254 3.16 19.43 -3.43
N ASN A 255 2.93 20.03 -2.26
CA ASN A 255 1.66 20.65 -1.88
C ASN A 255 1.21 21.82 -2.78
N ARG A 256 2.14 22.44 -3.52
CA ARG A 256 1.81 23.50 -4.48
C ARG A 256 1.25 22.99 -5.80
N ILE A 257 1.59 21.77 -6.19
CA ILE A 257 1.21 21.19 -7.49
C ILE A 257 0.27 20.00 -7.36
N ALA A 258 0.17 19.42 -6.17
CA ALA A 258 -0.64 18.24 -5.94
C ALA A 258 -2.12 18.60 -6.06
N THR A 259 -2.85 17.77 -6.78
CA THR A 259 -4.30 17.82 -6.87
C THR A 259 -4.89 16.63 -6.12
N PRO A 260 -6.13 16.74 -5.63
CA PRO A 260 -6.90 15.60 -5.16
C PRO A 260 -6.82 14.43 -6.15
N PHE A 261 -6.77 13.20 -5.62
CA PHE A 261 -6.81 12.02 -6.49
C PHE A 261 -8.23 11.79 -6.98
N ASP A 262 -8.38 11.71 -8.30
CA ASP A 262 -9.61 11.26 -8.93
C ASP A 262 -9.94 9.83 -8.48
N ARG A 263 -11.22 9.59 -8.27
CA ARG A 263 -11.70 8.31 -7.77
C ARG A 263 -12.47 7.56 -8.83
N THR A 264 -12.06 6.31 -9.02
CA THR A 264 -12.73 5.37 -9.93
C THR A 264 -13.39 4.21 -9.19
N PHE A 265 -13.18 4.06 -7.87
CA PHE A 265 -13.71 2.95 -7.08
C PHE A 265 -14.70 3.45 -6.02
N THR A 266 -15.94 2.98 -6.12
CA THR A 266 -17.12 3.41 -5.38
C THR A 266 -17.63 2.31 -4.44
N ARG A 267 -18.68 2.62 -3.66
CA ARG A 267 -19.37 1.63 -2.84
C ARG A 267 -19.99 0.52 -3.71
N ASP A 268 -20.59 0.87 -4.84
CA ASP A 268 -21.20 -0.09 -5.75
C ASP A 268 -20.14 -1.04 -6.33
N ASP A 269 -18.95 -0.52 -6.66
CA ASP A 269 -17.82 -1.35 -7.10
C ASP A 269 -17.36 -2.32 -6.01
N LEU A 270 -17.38 -1.87 -4.74
CA LEU A 270 -17.07 -2.74 -3.61
C LEU A 270 -18.11 -3.85 -3.43
N GLU A 271 -19.40 -3.54 -3.57
CA GLU A 271 -20.48 -4.54 -3.50
C GLU A 271 -20.31 -5.60 -4.59
N GLN A 272 -20.03 -5.17 -5.83
CA GLN A 272 -19.74 -6.07 -6.95
C GLN A 272 -18.49 -6.92 -6.69
N LEU A 273 -17.43 -6.33 -6.11
CA LEU A 273 -16.22 -7.05 -5.74
C LEU A 273 -16.52 -8.15 -4.71
N ILE A 274 -17.25 -7.83 -3.64
CA ILE A 274 -17.60 -8.78 -2.58
C ILE A 274 -18.44 -9.93 -3.14
N ALA A 275 -19.45 -9.62 -3.96
CA ALA A 275 -20.29 -10.63 -4.60
C ALA A 275 -19.46 -11.58 -5.49
N ARG A 276 -18.52 -11.03 -6.27
CA ARG A 276 -17.62 -11.82 -7.13
C ARG A 276 -16.70 -12.74 -6.33
N VAL A 277 -16.11 -12.26 -5.22
CA VAL A 277 -15.25 -13.07 -4.34
C VAL A 277 -16.04 -14.23 -3.74
N ALA A 278 -17.26 -13.97 -3.24
CA ALA A 278 -18.12 -15.01 -2.68
C ALA A 278 -18.46 -16.13 -3.68
N GLN A 279 -18.58 -15.82 -4.97
CA GLN A 279 -18.86 -16.80 -6.03
C GLN A 279 -17.66 -17.70 -6.38
N HIS A 280 -16.43 -17.18 -6.30
CA HIS A 280 -15.25 -17.88 -6.85
C HIS A 280 -14.38 -18.53 -5.76
N GLU A 281 -14.50 -18.11 -4.49
CA GLU A 281 -13.56 -18.49 -3.44
C GLU A 281 -14.22 -18.91 -2.11
N PRO A 282 -15.13 -19.89 -2.10
CA PRO A 282 -15.81 -20.34 -0.88
C PRO A 282 -14.88 -21.01 0.15
N ARG A 283 -13.56 -21.13 -0.11
CA ARG A 283 -12.60 -21.91 0.71
C ARG A 283 -11.49 -21.11 1.39
N LEU A 284 -11.43 -19.79 1.21
CA LEU A 284 -10.47 -18.99 1.96
C LEU A 284 -11.00 -18.86 3.40
N ARG A 285 -10.42 -19.65 4.33
CA ARG A 285 -10.74 -19.56 5.76
C ARG A 285 -10.62 -18.10 6.19
N LEU A 286 -11.76 -17.47 6.47
CA LEU A 286 -11.82 -16.16 7.10
C LEU A 286 -11.06 -16.29 8.42
N ALA A 287 -10.05 -15.45 8.63
CA ALA A 287 -9.28 -15.47 9.87
C ALA A 287 -10.24 -15.23 11.04
N ALA A 288 -10.20 -16.15 12.01
CA ALA A 288 -10.90 -16.00 13.28
C ALA A 288 -10.35 -14.82 14.08
#